data_AF-A0A077R337-F1
#
_entry.id   AF-A0A077R337-F1
#
_cell.length_a   1.000
_cell.length_b   1.000
_cell.length_c   1.000
_cell.angle_alpha   90.00
_cell.angle_beta   90.00
_cell.angle_gamma   90.00
#
_symmetry.space_group_name_H-M   'P 1'
#
loop_
_entity.id
_entity.type
_entity.pdbx_description
1 polymer ?
#
loop_
_entity_poly.entity_id
_entity_poly.type
_entity_poly.pdbx_seq_one_letter_code
_entity_poly.pdbx_strand_id
1 'polypeptide(L)'
;MSTDLNIDIHNTTFYDVDVSSALSHPIPTKPVAAREEAMCLLELQKQLDADISRHMTVLTSNDIDMHTLLVDAQGFPLANKDLMAIRTARQRINILRNDSKAVRERVSKLLELAINGDEVSVTPANSSAARRAAEFKAFARVNSVAENSPAKTAGLQAGDEILSFGSVTANEPNGLGALAAPGVVVDGSRIQLLVKRDGAAENVALTLVPRADWGGRGLLGCHLLPL
;
A
#
# COMPACT_ATOMS: atom_id res chain seq x y z
N MET A 1 47.12 38.97 -15.91
CA MET A 1 47.31 37.89 -14.91
C MET A 1 46.24 36.85 -15.19
N SER A 2 46.56 35.90 -16.06
CA SER A 2 45.65 34.84 -16.47
C SER A 2 45.69 33.77 -15.39
N THR A 3 44.59 33.59 -14.68
CA THR A 3 44.42 32.48 -13.74
C THR A 3 44.24 31.21 -14.57
N ASP A 4 45.30 30.44 -14.71
CA ASP A 4 45.26 29.10 -15.26
C ASP A 4 44.32 28.24 -14.39
N LEU A 5 43.11 27.99 -14.92
CA LEU A 5 42.22 26.95 -14.43
C LEU A 5 42.85 25.60 -14.80
N ASN A 6 43.73 25.13 -13.92
CA ASN A 6 44.24 23.77 -13.97
C ASN A 6 43.11 22.82 -13.51
N ILE A 7 42.22 22.48 -14.44
CA ILE A 7 41.21 21.44 -14.23
C ILE A 7 41.92 20.10 -14.36
N ASP A 8 42.20 19.49 -13.22
CA ASP A 8 42.78 18.16 -13.11
C ASP A 8 41.79 17.14 -13.72
N ILE A 9 42.14 16.59 -14.89
CA ILE A 9 41.28 15.69 -15.69
C ILE A 9 41.19 14.28 -15.05
N HIS A 10 41.94 14.03 -13.99
CA HIS A 10 42.04 12.72 -13.33
C HIS A 10 41.38 12.64 -11.94
N ASN A 11 40.69 13.68 -11.48
CA ASN A 11 40.04 13.69 -10.16
C ASN A 11 38.52 13.93 -10.23
N THR A 12 37.80 13.09 -10.97
CA THR A 12 36.34 12.97 -10.84
C THR A 12 35.97 11.95 -9.76
N THR A 13 36.54 12.08 -8.56
CA THR A 13 35.94 11.48 -7.36
C THR A 13 34.73 12.33 -6.97
N PHE A 14 33.65 12.20 -7.73
CA PHE A 14 32.35 12.63 -7.22
C PHE A 14 32.00 11.69 -6.08
N TYR A 15 32.16 12.18 -4.85
CA TYR A 15 31.68 11.49 -3.67
C TYR A 15 30.16 11.54 -3.71
N ASP A 16 29.52 10.47 -4.18
CA ASP A 16 28.08 10.35 -4.03
C ASP A 16 27.71 10.15 -2.56
N VAL A 17 26.45 10.44 -2.27
CA VAL A 17 25.92 10.35 -0.92
C VAL A 17 26.11 8.96 -0.33
N ASP A 18 26.69 8.88 0.88
CA ASP A 18 26.80 7.63 1.62
C ASP A 18 25.50 7.31 2.36
N VAL A 19 24.90 6.18 1.97
CA VAL A 19 23.61 5.69 2.45
C VAL A 19 23.78 4.63 3.54
N SER A 20 25.01 4.14 3.73
CA SER A 20 25.33 3.00 4.60
C SER A 20 24.98 3.28 6.06
N SER A 21 25.28 4.50 6.51
CA SER A 21 24.94 4.96 7.84
C SER A 21 23.42 4.90 8.04
N ALA A 22 22.65 5.59 7.19
CA ALA A 22 21.19 5.67 7.26
C ALA A 22 20.50 4.29 7.25
N LEU A 23 20.98 3.35 6.43
CA LEU A 23 20.39 2.01 6.33
C LEU A 23 20.76 1.07 7.49
N SER A 24 21.88 1.31 8.17
CA SER A 24 22.37 0.46 9.27
C SER A 24 21.65 0.69 10.61
N HIS A 25 21.00 1.84 10.79
CA HIS A 25 20.31 2.16 12.03
C HIS A 25 19.06 1.27 12.22
N PRO A 26 18.75 0.84 13.46
CA PRO A 26 17.52 0.10 13.74
C PRO A 26 16.28 0.95 13.45
N ILE A 27 15.16 0.31 13.11
CA ILE A 27 13.91 1.01 12.85
C ILE A 27 13.39 1.61 14.18
N PRO A 28 13.06 2.91 14.25
CA PRO A 28 12.55 3.56 15.44
C PRO A 28 11.17 2.99 15.83
N THR A 29 10.94 2.88 17.14
CA THR A 29 9.70 2.30 17.69
C THR A 29 8.62 3.34 17.97
N LYS A 30 8.97 4.63 18.00
CA LYS A 30 8.05 5.74 18.30
C LYS A 30 7.54 6.38 17.00
N PRO A 31 6.24 6.71 16.88
CA PRO A 31 5.65 7.24 15.64
C PRO A 31 6.23 8.60 15.23
N VAL A 32 6.48 9.50 16.19
CA VAL A 32 7.06 10.82 15.92
C VAL A 32 8.49 10.71 15.37
N ALA A 33 9.32 9.86 16.00
CA ALA A 33 10.69 9.60 15.53
C ALA A 33 10.72 8.94 14.14
N ALA A 34 9.76 8.04 13.86
CA ALA A 34 9.62 7.42 12.55
C ALA A 34 9.29 8.44 11.44
N ARG A 35 8.47 9.47 11.75
CA ARG A 35 8.15 10.56 10.81
C ARG A 35 9.37 11.44 10.52
N GLU A 36 10.11 11.82 11.57
CA GLU A 36 11.33 12.62 11.43
C GLU A 36 12.39 11.89 10.59
N GLU A 37 12.63 10.61 10.87
CA GLU A 37 13.55 9.77 10.08
C GLU A 37 13.06 9.61 8.64
N ALA A 38 11.76 9.39 8.43
CA ALA A 38 11.19 9.29 7.08
C ALA A 38 11.38 10.58 6.27
N MET A 39 11.20 11.76 6.88
CA MET A 39 11.45 13.03 6.21
C MET A 39 12.94 13.22 5.86
N CYS A 40 13.84 12.83 6.76
CA CYS A 40 15.28 12.87 6.49
C CYS A 40 15.68 11.94 5.33
N LEU A 41 15.15 10.72 5.30
CA LEU A 41 15.38 9.75 4.23
C LEU A 41 14.79 10.18 2.88
N LEU A 42 13.68 10.94 2.88
CA LEU A 42 13.13 11.51 1.65
C LEU A 42 14.05 12.58 1.05
N GLU A 43 14.65 13.44 1.87
CA GLU A 43 15.65 14.40 1.37
C GLU A 43 16.91 13.68 0.88
N LEU A 44 17.36 12.63 1.59
CA LEU A 44 18.45 11.77 1.13
C LEU A 44 18.12 11.10 -0.22
N GLN A 45 16.88 10.61 -0.40
CA GLN A 45 16.43 10.02 -1.66
C GLN A 45 16.50 11.04 -2.81
N LYS A 46 16.09 12.28 -2.56
CA LYS A 46 16.18 13.36 -3.56
C LYS A 46 17.64 13.65 -3.94
N GLN A 47 18.57 13.57 -3.00
CA GLN A 47 20.01 13.69 -3.30
C GLN A 47 20.51 12.52 -4.16
N LEU A 48 20.11 11.27 -3.83
CA LEU A 48 20.45 10.11 -4.65
C LEU A 48 19.90 10.23 -6.09
N ASP A 49 18.67 10.71 -6.25
CA ASP A 49 18.07 10.91 -7.57
C ASP A 49 18.80 12.02 -8.36
N ALA A 50 19.33 13.04 -7.68
CA ALA A 50 20.19 14.05 -8.29
C ALA A 50 21.56 13.47 -8.72
N ASP A 51 22.18 12.63 -7.89
CA ASP A 51 23.43 11.94 -8.22
C ASP A 51 23.25 10.97 -9.40
N ILE A 52 22.15 10.21 -9.44
CA ILE A 52 21.79 9.38 -10.59
C ILE A 52 21.68 10.23 -11.85
N SER A 53 20.98 11.36 -11.77
CA SER A 53 20.80 12.28 -12.91
C SER A 53 22.14 12.83 -13.39
N ARG A 54 23.05 13.14 -12.47
CA ARG A 54 24.42 13.59 -12.79
C ARG A 54 25.23 12.53 -13.53
N HIS A 55 25.22 11.28 -13.09
CA HIS A 55 25.90 10.21 -13.84
C HIS A 55 25.22 9.92 -15.17
N MET A 56 23.90 10.11 -15.25
CA MET A 56 23.16 9.98 -16.51
C MET A 56 23.58 11.06 -17.52
N THR A 57 23.88 12.29 -17.08
CA THR A 57 24.37 13.33 -18.01
C THR A 57 25.73 12.97 -18.60
N VAL A 58 26.61 12.31 -17.83
CA VAL A 58 27.91 11.78 -18.32
C VAL A 58 27.71 10.72 -19.41
N LEU A 59 26.67 9.90 -19.31
CA LEU A 59 26.34 8.93 -20.36
C LEU A 59 25.80 9.63 -21.61
N THR A 60 24.89 10.60 -21.44
CA THR A 60 24.34 11.36 -22.57
C THR A 60 25.38 12.22 -23.27
N SER A 61 26.37 12.78 -22.56
CA SER A 61 27.46 13.54 -23.19
C SER A 61 28.40 12.68 -24.03
N ASN A 62 28.39 11.37 -23.79
CA ASN A 62 29.11 10.37 -24.59
C ASN A 62 28.20 9.67 -25.62
N ASP A 63 26.96 10.15 -25.84
CA ASP A 63 25.95 9.58 -26.73
C ASP A 63 25.74 8.08 -26.50
N ILE A 64 25.64 7.67 -25.24
CA ILE A 64 25.52 6.28 -24.80
C ILE A 64 24.42 6.15 -23.74
N ASP A 65 23.63 5.08 -23.82
CA ASP A 65 22.67 4.71 -22.76
C ASP A 65 23.25 3.67 -21.79
N MET A 66 22.47 3.23 -20.81
CA MET A 66 22.88 2.19 -19.84
C MET A 66 23.17 0.81 -20.48
N HIS A 67 22.61 0.51 -21.65
CA HIS A 67 22.62 -0.82 -22.26
C HIS A 67 23.41 -0.92 -23.56
N THR A 68 23.93 0.19 -24.09
CA THR A 68 24.63 0.17 -25.37
C THR A 68 25.95 -0.62 -25.27
N LEU A 69 26.30 -1.30 -26.35
CA LEU A 69 27.55 -2.04 -26.45
C LEU A 69 28.72 -1.06 -26.56
N LEU A 70 29.80 -1.35 -25.83
CA LEU A 70 31.03 -0.55 -25.82
C LEU A 70 32.09 -1.06 -26.81
N VAL A 71 31.65 -1.92 -27.73
CA VAL A 71 32.49 -2.57 -28.74
C VAL A 71 31.90 -2.34 -30.11
N ASP A 72 32.76 -2.30 -31.12
CA ASP A 72 32.37 -2.21 -32.52
C ASP A 72 31.90 -3.57 -33.08
N ALA A 73 31.54 -3.59 -34.37
CA ALA A 73 31.10 -4.81 -35.07
C ALA A 73 32.20 -5.88 -35.20
N GLN A 74 33.47 -5.51 -35.02
CA GLN A 74 34.63 -6.40 -35.08
C GLN A 74 35.07 -6.87 -33.68
N GLY A 75 34.38 -6.42 -32.62
CA GLY A 75 34.65 -6.78 -31.23
C GLY A 75 35.73 -5.94 -30.54
N PHE A 76 36.18 -4.83 -31.14
CA PHE A 76 37.17 -3.94 -30.55
C PHE A 76 36.52 -2.82 -29.73
N PRO A 77 37.18 -2.32 -28.67
CA PRO A 77 36.67 -1.20 -27.88
C PRO A 77 36.52 0.07 -28.72
N LEU A 78 35.45 0.82 -28.51
CA LEU A 78 35.19 2.08 -29.22
C LEU A 78 36.26 3.14 -28.89
N ALA A 79 37.16 3.42 -29.83
CA ALA A 79 38.28 4.33 -29.62
C ALA A 79 37.89 5.81 -29.49
N ASN A 80 36.71 6.18 -29.97
CA ASN A 80 36.22 7.56 -29.96
C ASN A 80 35.49 7.97 -28.67
N LYS A 81 35.33 7.06 -27.69
CA LYS A 81 34.52 7.28 -26.48
C LYS A 81 35.35 6.94 -25.24
N ASP A 82 35.13 7.68 -24.15
CA ASP A 82 35.78 7.39 -22.87
C ASP A 82 35.09 6.20 -22.16
N LEU A 83 35.56 5.00 -22.50
CA LEU A 83 35.03 3.76 -21.96
C LEU A 83 35.16 3.65 -20.44
N MET A 84 36.16 4.30 -19.85
CA MET A 84 36.37 4.26 -18.40
C MET A 84 35.32 5.12 -17.70
N ALA A 85 35.11 6.35 -18.17
CA ALA A 85 34.04 7.21 -17.64
C ALA A 85 32.67 6.55 -17.78
N ILE A 86 32.38 5.93 -18.94
CA ILE A 86 31.10 5.25 -19.19
C ILE A 86 30.91 4.05 -18.26
N ARG A 87 31.92 3.19 -18.09
CA ARG A 87 31.83 2.02 -17.21
C ARG A 87 31.63 2.44 -15.75
N THR A 88 32.41 3.41 -15.29
CA THR A 88 32.29 3.95 -13.93
C THR A 88 30.91 4.57 -13.70
N ALA A 89 30.42 5.40 -14.63
CA ALA A 89 29.09 6.00 -14.54
C ALA A 89 27.98 4.93 -14.51
N ARG A 90 28.03 3.92 -15.38
CA ARG A 90 27.05 2.81 -15.37
C ARG A 90 27.08 2.02 -14.06
N GLN A 91 28.27 1.67 -13.60
CA GLN A 91 28.42 0.97 -12.32
C GLN A 91 27.82 1.82 -11.20
N ARG A 92 28.10 3.12 -11.19
CA ARG A 92 27.61 4.00 -10.13
C ARG A 92 26.10 4.20 -10.16
N ILE A 93 25.52 4.38 -11.34
CA ILE A 93 24.06 4.43 -11.52
C ILE A 93 23.40 3.15 -10.98
N ASN A 94 23.98 1.97 -11.24
CA ASN A 94 23.42 0.72 -10.74
C ASN A 94 23.49 0.63 -9.20
N ILE A 95 24.61 1.05 -8.60
CA ILE A 95 24.76 1.12 -7.14
C ILE A 95 23.71 2.09 -6.56
N LEU A 96 23.66 3.32 -7.05
CA LEU A 96 22.73 4.35 -6.56
C LEU A 96 21.26 3.96 -6.75
N ARG A 97 20.91 3.25 -7.83
CA ARG A 97 19.55 2.72 -8.04
C ARG A 97 19.19 1.65 -7.00
N ASN A 98 20.13 0.77 -6.66
CA ASN A 98 19.93 -0.21 -5.61
C ASN A 98 19.79 0.47 -4.24
N ASP A 99 20.61 1.48 -3.97
CA ASP A 99 20.56 2.23 -2.72
C ASP A 99 19.25 3.04 -2.60
N SER A 100 18.84 3.75 -3.65
CA SER A 100 17.55 4.46 -3.73
C SER A 100 16.37 3.51 -3.51
N LYS A 101 16.44 2.28 -4.05
CA LYS A 101 15.44 1.24 -3.78
C LYS A 101 15.43 0.84 -2.30
N ALA A 102 16.59 0.63 -1.68
CA ALA A 102 16.70 0.28 -0.26
C ALA A 102 16.17 1.40 0.65
N VAL A 103 16.49 2.66 0.37
CA VAL A 103 15.97 3.84 1.09
C VAL A 103 14.46 3.92 0.97
N ARG A 104 13.91 3.75 -0.23
CA ARG A 104 12.45 3.77 -0.45
C ARG A 104 11.73 2.68 0.33
N GLU A 105 12.29 1.48 0.39
CA GLU A 105 11.75 0.38 1.18
C GLU A 105 11.77 0.70 2.68
N ARG A 106 12.86 1.32 3.17
CA ARG A 106 12.99 1.79 4.55
C ARG A 106 11.94 2.86 4.88
N VAL A 107 11.77 3.86 4.01
CA VAL A 107 10.73 4.91 4.15
C VAL A 107 9.34 4.31 4.20
N SER A 108 9.04 3.31 3.37
CA SER A 108 7.74 2.59 3.39
C SER A 108 7.47 2.00 4.78
N LYS A 109 8.44 1.29 5.36
CA LYS A 109 8.32 0.69 6.70
C LYS A 109 8.12 1.74 7.79
N LEU A 110 8.84 2.86 7.71
CA LEU A 110 8.69 3.97 8.66
C LEU A 110 7.31 4.63 8.56
N LEU A 111 6.81 4.81 7.35
CA LEU A 111 5.48 5.39 7.12
C LEU A 111 4.37 4.47 7.63
N GLU A 112 4.49 3.17 7.42
CA GLU A 112 3.58 2.18 8.01
C GLU A 112 3.54 2.30 9.55
N LEU A 113 4.69 2.41 10.21
CA LEU A 113 4.77 2.61 11.66
C LEU A 113 4.23 3.98 12.09
N ALA A 114 4.45 5.02 11.30
CA ALA A 114 3.95 6.36 11.59
C ALA A 114 2.43 6.49 11.42
N ILE A 115 1.82 5.68 10.54
CA ILE A 115 0.36 5.58 10.38
C ILE A 115 -0.24 4.69 11.47
N ASN A 116 0.41 3.57 11.78
CA ASN A 116 -0.09 2.60 12.76
C ASN A 116 0.14 3.00 14.22
N GLY A 117 1.18 3.81 14.49
CA GLY A 117 1.56 4.24 15.84
C GLY A 117 0.93 5.58 16.27
N ASP A 118 0.39 6.36 15.33
CA ASP A 118 -0.62 7.37 15.67
C ASP A 118 -1.91 6.60 15.91
N GLU A 119 -2.39 6.58 17.15
CA GLU A 119 -3.78 6.23 17.44
C GLU A 119 -4.69 7.33 16.88
N VAL A 120 -4.81 7.36 15.55
CA VAL A 120 -6.07 7.61 14.85
C VAL A 120 -6.22 6.50 13.81
N SER A 121 -6.71 5.36 14.28
CA SER A 121 -7.76 4.57 13.60
C SER A 121 -7.64 4.34 12.09
N VAL A 122 -6.52 3.85 11.54
CA VAL A 122 -6.56 3.14 10.25
C VAL A 122 -5.49 2.04 10.21
N THR A 123 -5.91 0.79 10.38
CA THR A 123 -5.06 -0.41 10.24
C THR A 123 -5.14 -0.96 8.82
N PRO A 124 -4.01 -1.29 8.15
CA PRO A 124 -4.01 -2.23 7.05
C PRO A 124 -3.99 -3.67 7.59
N ALA A 125 -4.59 -4.56 6.80
CA ALA A 125 -4.92 -5.93 7.15
C ALA A 125 -3.70 -6.80 7.49
N ASN A 126 -3.71 -7.40 8.69
CA ASN A 126 -3.41 -8.82 8.93
C ASN A 126 -3.27 -9.12 10.43
N SER A 127 -4.39 -9.44 11.08
CA SER A 127 -4.56 -10.24 12.31
C SER A 127 -5.86 -9.87 13.04
N SER A 128 -6.97 -9.84 12.31
CA SER A 128 -8.25 -9.32 12.79
C SER A 128 -9.26 -10.40 13.22
N ALA A 129 -8.81 -11.52 13.78
CA ALA A 129 -9.74 -12.54 14.27
C ALA A 129 -10.13 -12.35 15.75
N ALA A 130 -9.23 -11.83 16.60
CA ALA A 130 -9.42 -11.93 18.06
C ALA A 130 -9.74 -10.61 18.80
N ARG A 131 -9.54 -9.43 18.22
CA ARG A 131 -9.71 -8.14 18.93
C ARG A 131 -10.91 -7.28 18.52
N ARG A 132 -11.69 -7.70 17.52
CA ARG A 132 -12.91 -6.99 17.06
C ARG A 132 -14.20 -7.48 17.73
N ALA A 133 -14.10 -8.22 18.84
CA ALA A 133 -15.25 -8.63 19.63
C ALA A 133 -15.78 -7.50 20.55
N ALA A 134 -15.02 -6.42 20.73
CA ALA A 134 -15.46 -5.25 21.49
C ALA A 134 -15.83 -4.12 20.52
N GLU A 135 -17.09 -3.65 20.62
CA GLU A 135 -17.67 -2.43 20.01
C GLU A 135 -18.54 -2.53 18.75
N PHE A 136 -18.89 -3.71 18.23
CA PHE A 136 -20.04 -3.75 17.31
C PHE A 136 -21.36 -3.76 18.11
N LYS A 137 -22.11 -2.66 18.02
CA LYS A 137 -23.49 -2.59 18.53
C LYS A 137 -24.42 -3.17 17.47
N ALA A 138 -25.33 -4.07 17.86
CA ALA A 138 -26.36 -4.56 16.97
C ALA A 138 -27.34 -3.43 16.63
N PHE A 139 -27.71 -3.27 15.36
CA PHE A 139 -28.66 -2.25 14.91
C PHE A 139 -29.91 -2.82 14.23
N ALA A 140 -29.89 -4.10 13.87
CA ALA A 140 -31.03 -4.77 13.26
C ALA A 140 -31.09 -6.24 13.67
N ARG A 141 -32.29 -6.82 13.64
CA ARG A 141 -32.54 -8.24 13.89
C ARG A 141 -33.26 -8.88 12.72
N VAL A 142 -32.85 -10.09 12.37
CA VAL A 142 -33.47 -10.87 11.30
C VAL A 142 -34.77 -11.49 11.83
N ASN A 143 -35.90 -11.09 11.26
CA ASN A 143 -37.22 -11.63 11.64
C ASN A 143 -37.51 -12.93 10.87
N SER A 144 -37.30 -12.92 9.56
CA SER A 144 -37.51 -14.09 8.71
C SER A 144 -36.56 -14.11 7.51
N VAL A 145 -36.26 -15.31 7.03
CA VAL A 145 -35.41 -15.56 5.86
C VAL A 145 -36.18 -16.48 4.92
N ALA A 146 -36.35 -16.07 3.66
CA ALA A 146 -37.04 -16.88 2.66
C ALA A 146 -36.18 -18.07 2.21
N GLU A 147 -36.82 -19.20 1.90
CA GLU A 147 -36.15 -20.36 1.35
C GLU A 147 -35.59 -20.05 -0.05
N ASN A 148 -34.44 -20.65 -0.39
CA ASN A 148 -33.70 -20.41 -1.63
C ASN A 148 -33.21 -18.97 -1.87
N SER A 149 -33.32 -18.09 -0.87
CA SER A 149 -32.85 -16.71 -0.95
C SER A 149 -31.32 -16.60 -0.84
N PRO A 150 -30.73 -15.48 -1.32
CA PRO A 150 -29.35 -15.10 -1.02
C PRO A 150 -29.02 -15.11 0.46
N ALA A 151 -29.91 -14.59 1.31
CA ALA A 151 -29.72 -14.58 2.75
C ALA A 151 -29.63 -16.01 3.33
N LYS A 152 -30.48 -16.94 2.87
CA LYS A 152 -30.43 -18.34 3.29
C LYS A 152 -29.14 -19.03 2.83
N THR A 153 -28.75 -18.78 1.58
CA THR A 153 -27.52 -19.34 0.97
C THR A 153 -26.27 -18.82 1.67
N ALA A 154 -26.31 -17.56 2.14
CA ALA A 154 -25.26 -16.94 2.94
C ALA A 154 -25.19 -17.49 4.37
N GLY A 155 -26.16 -18.30 4.81
CA GLY A 155 -26.20 -18.88 6.15
C GLY A 155 -26.88 -18.01 7.22
N LEU A 156 -27.61 -16.97 6.81
CA LEU A 156 -28.39 -16.11 7.70
C LEU A 156 -29.60 -16.88 8.27
N GLN A 157 -29.88 -16.70 9.55
CA GLN A 157 -30.99 -17.36 10.25
C GLN A 157 -31.94 -16.33 10.89
N ALA A 158 -33.20 -16.72 11.08
CA ALA A 158 -34.14 -15.93 11.86
C ALA A 158 -33.66 -15.85 13.31
N GLY A 159 -33.70 -14.67 13.91
CA GLY A 159 -33.15 -14.39 15.24
C GLY A 159 -31.73 -13.85 15.25
N ASP A 160 -30.99 -13.89 14.13
CA ASP A 160 -29.64 -13.33 14.07
C ASP A 160 -29.68 -11.80 14.27
N GLU A 161 -28.82 -11.27 15.13
CA GLU A 161 -28.62 -9.84 15.34
C GLU A 161 -27.48 -9.33 14.45
N ILE A 162 -27.76 -8.33 13.61
CA ILE A 162 -26.79 -7.77 12.67
C ILE A 162 -25.96 -6.71 13.38
N LEU A 163 -24.67 -6.98 13.44
CA LEU A 163 -23.63 -6.12 13.99
C LEU A 163 -23.03 -5.21 12.90
N SER A 164 -22.81 -5.76 11.71
CA SER A 164 -22.38 -5.01 10.53
C SER A 164 -22.94 -5.61 9.23
N PHE A 165 -23.20 -4.74 8.25
CA PHE A 165 -23.70 -5.11 6.94
C PHE A 165 -22.94 -4.32 5.88
N GLY A 166 -21.94 -4.95 5.25
CA GLY A 166 -21.05 -4.30 4.29
C GLY A 166 -20.35 -3.09 4.91
N SER A 167 -20.64 -1.91 4.37
CA SER A 167 -20.13 -0.63 4.88
C SER A 167 -21.01 0.00 5.98
N VAL A 168 -22.17 -0.58 6.28
CA VAL A 168 -23.14 -0.03 7.24
C VAL A 168 -22.94 -0.64 8.61
N THR A 169 -22.82 0.22 9.62
CA THR A 169 -22.67 -0.12 11.05
C THR A 169 -23.66 0.70 11.88
N ALA A 170 -23.90 0.34 13.13
CA ALA A 170 -24.79 1.05 14.07
C ALA A 170 -24.45 2.54 14.31
N ASN A 171 -23.27 3.00 13.89
CA ASN A 171 -22.86 4.39 14.01
C ASN A 171 -23.42 5.30 12.91
N GLU A 172 -24.02 4.72 11.86
CA GLU A 172 -24.67 5.46 10.79
C GLU A 172 -26.00 6.07 11.26
N PRO A 173 -26.27 7.36 11.00
CA PRO A 173 -27.45 8.07 11.52
C PRO A 173 -28.78 7.49 11.03
N ASN A 174 -28.77 6.77 9.91
CA ASN A 174 -29.97 6.15 9.31
C ASN A 174 -30.14 4.67 9.67
N GLY A 175 -29.25 4.07 10.47
CA GLY A 175 -29.34 2.68 10.92
C GLY A 175 -29.67 1.69 9.78
N LEU A 176 -30.76 0.95 9.92
CA LEU A 176 -31.25 0.01 8.89
C LEU A 176 -31.62 0.70 7.57
N GLY A 177 -32.08 1.95 7.61
CA GLY A 177 -32.42 2.75 6.43
C GLY A 177 -31.21 3.04 5.53
N ALA A 178 -29.99 3.00 6.07
CA ALA A 178 -28.77 3.12 5.28
C ALA A 178 -28.59 1.95 4.28
N LEU A 179 -29.19 0.77 4.54
CA LEU A 179 -29.17 -0.35 3.59
C LEU A 179 -30.00 -0.09 2.33
N ALA A 180 -30.98 0.81 2.41
CA ALA A 180 -31.80 1.20 1.27
C ALA A 180 -31.12 2.27 0.40
N ALA A 181 -29.95 2.78 0.80
CA ALA A 181 -29.22 3.76 0.02
C ALA A 181 -28.73 3.16 -1.32
N PRO A 182 -28.80 3.92 -2.43
CA PRO A 182 -28.31 3.45 -3.73
C PRO A 182 -26.84 3.06 -3.64
N GLY A 183 -26.51 1.83 -4.04
CA GLY A 183 -25.13 1.32 -4.07
C GLY A 183 -24.71 0.47 -2.87
N VAL A 184 -25.51 0.37 -1.81
CA VAL A 184 -25.20 -0.52 -0.66
C VAL A 184 -25.53 -1.98 -0.98
N VAL A 185 -26.67 -2.21 -1.64
CA VAL A 185 -27.08 -3.53 -2.10
C VAL A 185 -27.10 -3.51 -3.63
N VAL A 186 -26.07 -4.12 -4.22
CA VAL A 186 -25.92 -4.23 -5.68
C VAL A 186 -25.99 -5.71 -6.05
N ASP A 187 -26.71 -6.03 -7.12
CA ASP A 187 -26.78 -7.40 -7.63
C ASP A 187 -25.37 -7.92 -7.94
N GLY A 188 -25.07 -9.13 -7.47
CA GLY A 188 -23.78 -9.79 -7.65
C GLY A 188 -22.63 -9.26 -6.78
N SER A 189 -22.82 -8.21 -5.97
CA SER A 189 -21.76 -7.71 -5.09
C SER A 189 -21.60 -8.59 -3.84
N ARG A 190 -20.37 -8.84 -3.40
CA ARG A 190 -20.12 -9.59 -2.17
C ARG A 190 -20.23 -8.64 -0.97
N ILE A 191 -21.25 -8.85 -0.15
CA ILE A 191 -21.50 -8.08 1.07
C ILE A 191 -21.08 -8.93 2.27
N GLN A 192 -20.15 -8.43 3.07
CA GLN A 192 -19.75 -9.08 4.32
C GLN A 192 -20.70 -8.69 5.44
N LEU A 193 -21.11 -9.67 6.23
CA LEU A 193 -22.04 -9.52 7.35
C LEU A 193 -21.34 -10.01 8.61
N LEU A 194 -21.50 -9.28 9.70
CA LEU A 194 -21.19 -9.79 11.03
C LEU A 194 -22.51 -9.93 11.78
N VAL A 195 -22.81 -11.14 12.23
CA VAL A 195 -24.04 -11.42 12.98
C VAL A 195 -23.73 -12.08 14.31
N LYS A 196 -24.52 -11.77 15.31
CA LYS A 196 -24.54 -12.46 16.59
C LYS A 196 -25.73 -13.41 16.60
N ARG A 197 -25.45 -14.70 16.79
CA ARG A 197 -26.48 -15.73 16.87
C ARG A 197 -26.81 -16.01 18.32
N ASP A 198 -28.09 -16.08 18.64
CA ASP A 198 -28.55 -16.43 19.98
C ASP A 198 -27.99 -17.80 20.39
N GLY A 199 -27.22 -17.82 21.48
CA GLY A 199 -26.53 -19.02 21.98
C GLY A 199 -25.07 -19.20 21.55
N ALA A 200 -24.54 -18.38 20.64
CA ALA A 200 -23.12 -18.35 20.30
C ALA A 200 -22.40 -17.20 21.03
N ALA A 201 -21.31 -17.53 21.74
CA ALA A 201 -20.47 -16.52 22.38
C ALA A 201 -19.65 -15.70 21.36
N GLU A 202 -19.53 -16.21 20.13
CA GLU A 202 -18.73 -15.62 19.06
C GLU A 202 -19.60 -15.06 17.94
N ASN A 203 -19.12 -13.98 17.33
CA ASN A 203 -19.77 -13.37 16.18
C ASN A 203 -19.49 -14.21 14.92
N VAL A 204 -20.52 -14.45 14.12
CA VAL A 204 -20.44 -15.21 12.88
C VAL A 204 -20.27 -14.24 11.71
N ALA A 205 -19.17 -14.36 10.98
CA ALA A 205 -18.95 -13.63 9.74
C ALA A 205 -19.57 -14.40 8.56
N LEU A 206 -20.50 -13.78 7.84
CA LEU A 206 -21.18 -14.36 6.68
C LEU A 206 -20.88 -13.50 5.44
N THR A 207 -20.92 -14.13 4.25
CA THR A 207 -20.82 -13.41 2.97
C THR A 207 -22.10 -13.61 2.20
N LEU A 208 -22.81 -12.52 1.94
CA LEU A 208 -24.05 -12.51 1.17
C LEU A 208 -23.80 -11.92 -0.20
N VAL A 209 -24.32 -12.59 -1.22
CA VAL A 209 -24.29 -12.11 -2.60
C VAL A 209 -25.72 -11.85 -3.04
N PRO A 210 -26.18 -10.59 -3.12
CA PRO A 210 -27.52 -10.28 -3.55
C PRO A 210 -27.74 -10.80 -4.97
N ARG A 211 -28.94 -11.33 -5.23
CA ARG A 211 -29.37 -11.75 -6.58
C ARG A 211 -30.83 -11.37 -6.79
N ALA A 212 -31.22 -10.98 -8.00
CA ALA A 212 -32.63 -10.77 -8.33
C ALA A 212 -33.36 -12.09 -8.67
N ASP A 213 -32.67 -13.03 -9.31
CA ASP A 213 -33.26 -14.25 -9.89
C ASP A 213 -33.36 -15.45 -8.93
N TRP A 214 -33.82 -15.22 -7.69
CA TRP A 214 -34.06 -16.29 -6.71
C TRP A 214 -35.54 -16.65 -6.54
N GLY A 215 -36.45 -15.97 -7.25
CA GLY A 215 -37.88 -16.27 -7.25
C GLY A 215 -38.69 -15.60 -6.14
N GLY A 216 -38.16 -14.53 -5.51
CA GLY A 216 -38.86 -13.76 -4.48
C GLY A 216 -38.71 -12.25 -4.63
N ARG A 217 -39.19 -11.50 -3.64
CA ARG A 217 -39.19 -10.02 -3.66
C ARG A 217 -37.85 -9.46 -3.18
N GLY A 218 -37.24 -8.61 -4.00
CA GLY A 218 -36.02 -7.88 -3.67
C GLY A 218 -34.74 -8.70 -3.87
N LEU A 219 -33.60 -8.14 -3.48
CA LEU A 219 -32.26 -8.69 -3.79
C LEU A 219 -31.68 -9.61 -2.69
N LEU A 220 -32.23 -9.58 -1.48
CA LEU A 220 -31.67 -10.26 -0.30
C LEU A 220 -32.52 -11.46 0.17
N GLY A 221 -33.84 -11.30 0.16
CA GLY A 221 -34.79 -12.31 0.64
C GLY A 221 -34.84 -12.50 2.16
N CYS A 222 -34.51 -11.48 2.95
CA CYS A 222 -34.67 -11.45 4.40
C CYS A 222 -35.47 -10.23 4.86
N HIS A 223 -36.18 -10.38 5.98
CA HIS A 223 -36.89 -9.28 6.64
C HIS A 223 -36.12 -8.84 7.87
N LEU A 224 -35.63 -7.60 7.85
CA LEU A 224 -34.84 -6.99 8.91
C LEU A 224 -35.71 -6.00 9.68
N LEU A 225 -35.66 -6.07 11.01
CA LEU A 225 -36.31 -5.12 11.90
C LEU A 225 -35.24 -4.29 12.62
N PRO A 226 -35.43 -2.97 12.77
CA PRO A 226 -34.56 -2.17 13.63
C PRO A 226 -34.68 -2.62 15.08
N LEU A 227 -33.59 -2.47 15.84
CA LEU A 227 -33.54 -2.69 17.29
C LEU A 227 -33.93 -1.44 18.07
#